data_AF-A0A936FWS5-F1
#
_entry.id   AF-A0A936FWS5-F1
#
_cell.length_a   1.000
_cell.length_b   1.000
_cell.length_c   1.000
_cell.angle_alpha   90.00
_cell.angle_beta   90.00
_cell.angle_gamma   90.00
#
_symmetry.space_group_name_H-M   'P 1'
#
loop_
_entity.id
_entity.type
_entity.pdbx_description
1 polymer ?
#
loop_
_entity_poly.entity_id
_entity_poly.type
_entity_poly.pdbx_seq_one_letter_code
_entity_poly.pdbx_strand_id
1 'polypeptide(L)'
;MIGSIYFAVRHCIDSTWLNDRDQFLFPKDGWQTDSEFQNDCLTFALFHGQNRISSSEGVNHWIPFTEAEVYAKEKFGSNFMTDYIKGKLKVEQKNSLFKENVTFGVYKNEVLEFSDEAKCVFVAGRELWKYYHSQKDINVNASFYEIREHFQGRSAKGIMNSKSNDENYTSLLAELKDKLNIIAEKITPKVYKYEFLKS
;
A
#
# COMPACT_ATOMS: atom_id res chain seq x y z
N MET A 1 -1.53 -8.98 -4.94
CA MET A 1 -0.96 -9.47 -3.66
C MET A 1 0.52 -9.82 -3.79
N ILE A 2 0.97 -10.64 -4.73
CA ILE A 2 2.41 -10.98 -4.86
C ILE A 2 3.30 -9.74 -5.02
N GLY A 3 2.90 -8.78 -5.86
CA GLY A 3 3.65 -7.53 -6.06
C GLY A 3 3.86 -6.69 -4.78
N SER A 4 2.89 -6.66 -3.86
CA SER A 4 3.04 -5.92 -2.60
C SER A 4 4.00 -6.59 -1.63
N ILE A 5 4.12 -7.92 -1.67
CA ILE A 5 5.08 -8.68 -0.85
C ILE A 5 6.50 -8.36 -1.30
N TYR A 6 6.82 -8.50 -2.59
CA TYR A 6 8.14 -8.15 -3.11
C TYR A 6 8.48 -6.67 -2.89
N PHE A 7 7.49 -5.79 -3.04
CA PHE A 7 7.66 -4.37 -2.76
C PHE A 7 8.01 -4.15 -1.27
N ALA A 8 7.27 -4.77 -0.35
CA ALA A 8 7.52 -4.64 1.08
C ALA A 8 8.90 -5.20 1.46
N VAL A 9 9.22 -6.43 1.06
CA VAL A 9 10.53 -7.07 1.26
C VAL A 9 11.69 -6.17 0.85
N ARG A 10 11.58 -5.50 -0.30
CA ARG A 10 12.65 -4.65 -0.85
C ARG A 10 12.84 -3.33 -0.10
N HIS A 11 11.83 -2.90 0.65
CA HIS A 11 11.78 -1.56 1.23
C HIS A 11 11.64 -1.55 2.75
N CYS A 12 11.31 -2.68 3.39
CA CYS A 12 11.23 -2.80 4.85
C CYS A 12 12.61 -2.99 5.50
N ILE A 13 13.62 -3.38 4.72
CA ILE A 13 15.01 -3.53 5.16
C ILE A 13 15.86 -2.56 4.35
N ASP A 14 16.73 -1.81 5.03
CA ASP A 14 17.66 -0.91 4.35
C ASP A 14 18.59 -1.68 3.42
N SER A 15 18.77 -1.15 2.21
CA SER A 15 19.66 -1.74 1.22
C SER A 15 21.12 -1.56 1.66
N THR A 16 21.78 -2.67 1.90
CA THR A 16 23.22 -2.87 2.02
C THR A 16 23.76 -3.49 0.73
N TRP A 17 25.07 -3.52 0.56
CA TRP A 17 25.70 -4.18 -0.59
C TRP A 17 25.39 -5.69 -0.69
N LEU A 18 25.00 -6.34 0.41
CA LEU A 18 24.68 -7.77 0.48
C LEU A 18 23.26 -8.11 0.01
N ASN A 19 22.30 -7.20 0.20
CA ASN A 19 20.88 -7.43 -0.11
C ASN A 19 20.37 -6.53 -1.25
N ASP A 20 21.22 -5.69 -1.84
CA ASP A 20 20.83 -4.85 -2.97
C ASP A 20 20.66 -5.70 -4.24
N ARG A 21 19.39 -5.91 -4.61
CA ARG A 21 18.97 -6.50 -5.90
C ARG A 21 19.46 -7.93 -6.14
N ASP A 22 19.38 -8.79 -5.14
CA ASP A 22 19.52 -10.23 -5.40
C ASP A 22 18.37 -10.72 -6.29
N GLN A 23 18.69 -11.07 -7.54
CA GLN A 23 17.74 -11.50 -8.57
C GLN A 23 17.55 -13.02 -8.63
N PHE A 24 18.37 -13.79 -7.89
CA PHE A 24 18.44 -15.25 -8.04
C PHE A 24 17.87 -16.00 -6.83
N LEU A 25 17.44 -15.28 -5.79
CA LEU A 25 16.87 -15.88 -4.60
C LEU A 25 15.36 -16.13 -4.78
N PHE A 26 14.94 -17.38 -4.61
CA PHE A 26 13.54 -17.77 -4.58
C PHE A 26 13.13 -18.04 -3.12
N PRO A 27 12.01 -17.46 -2.64
CA PRO A 27 11.58 -17.66 -1.26
C PRO A 27 11.17 -19.11 -1.00
N LYS A 28 11.38 -19.59 0.22
CA LYS A 28 10.87 -20.89 0.67
C LYS A 28 9.35 -20.88 0.79
N ASP A 29 8.74 -22.06 0.62
CA ASP A 29 7.31 -22.24 0.84
C ASP A 29 6.91 -21.91 2.29
N GLY A 30 5.75 -21.28 2.46
CA GLY A 30 5.16 -20.93 3.75
C GLY A 30 4.59 -19.51 3.80
N TRP A 31 5.15 -18.56 3.04
CA TRP A 31 4.59 -17.20 2.96
C TRP A 31 3.24 -17.17 2.22
N GLN A 32 2.96 -18.16 1.35
CA GLN A 32 1.71 -18.25 0.60
C GLN A 32 0.49 -18.55 1.49
N THR A 33 0.70 -19.14 2.66
CA THR A 33 -0.37 -19.45 3.63
C THR A 33 -0.41 -18.49 4.83
N ASP A 34 0.63 -17.67 5.02
CA ASP A 34 0.71 -16.63 6.06
C ASP A 34 -0.08 -15.37 5.63
N SER A 35 -1.39 -15.40 5.83
CA SER A 35 -2.29 -14.28 5.49
C SER A 35 -1.94 -12.99 6.23
N GLU A 36 -1.49 -13.09 7.49
CA GLU A 36 -1.05 -11.94 8.27
C GLU A 36 0.14 -11.25 7.62
N PHE A 37 1.19 -12.01 7.25
CA PHE A 37 2.34 -11.46 6.52
C PHE A 37 1.94 -10.80 5.20
N GLN A 38 1.05 -11.43 4.44
CA GLN A 38 0.57 -10.88 3.17
C GLN A 38 -0.18 -9.55 3.38
N ASN A 39 -1.03 -9.47 4.40
CA ASN A 39 -1.80 -8.29 4.75
C ASN A 39 -0.92 -7.17 5.31
N ASP A 40 0.09 -7.50 6.10
CA ASP A 40 1.08 -6.55 6.61
C ASP A 40 1.91 -5.99 5.45
N CYS A 41 2.37 -6.83 4.52
CA CYS A 41 3.07 -6.40 3.30
C CYS A 41 2.20 -5.50 2.42
N LEU A 42 0.91 -5.82 2.26
CA LEU A 42 -0.04 -4.99 1.51
C LEU A 42 -0.18 -3.61 2.15
N THR A 43 -0.36 -3.58 3.48
CA THR A 43 -0.50 -2.32 4.24
C THR A 43 0.75 -1.47 4.09
N PHE A 44 1.93 -2.07 4.25
CA PHE A 44 3.20 -1.38 4.05
C PHE A 44 3.30 -0.82 2.62
N ALA A 45 3.01 -1.62 1.60
CA ALA A 45 3.09 -1.18 0.20
C ALA A 45 2.14 -0.03 -0.15
N LEU A 46 0.93 0.02 0.44
CA LEU A 46 -0.05 1.08 0.20
C LEU A 46 0.43 2.45 0.66
N PHE A 47 1.09 2.53 1.81
CA PHE A 47 1.50 3.79 2.44
C PHE A 47 3.01 4.08 2.34
N HIS A 48 3.79 3.22 1.68
CA HIS A 48 5.22 3.45 1.55
C HIS A 48 5.55 4.56 0.55
N GLY A 49 6.58 5.35 0.87
CA GLY A 49 6.96 6.52 0.08
C GLY A 49 7.54 6.26 -1.31
N GLN A 50 7.91 5.01 -1.63
CA GLN A 50 8.36 4.60 -2.97
C GLN A 50 7.23 4.10 -3.87
N ASN A 51 6.00 3.99 -3.36
CA ASN A 51 4.85 3.67 -4.17
C ASN A 51 4.45 4.93 -4.97
N ARG A 52 4.58 4.87 -6.31
CA ARG A 52 4.41 6.02 -7.22
C ARG A 52 3.16 5.92 -8.09
N ILE A 53 2.10 5.30 -7.58
CA ILE A 53 0.80 5.31 -8.26
C ILE A 53 0.38 6.78 -8.47
N SER A 54 -0.07 7.12 -9.65
CA SER A 54 -0.63 8.44 -9.95
C SER A 54 -1.96 8.27 -10.67
N SER A 55 -2.91 9.13 -10.34
CA SER A 55 -4.19 9.23 -11.04
C SER A 55 -4.08 9.95 -12.38
N SER A 56 -2.92 10.50 -12.72
CA SER A 56 -2.65 11.07 -14.05
C SER A 56 -2.58 10.01 -15.15
N GLU A 57 -2.20 8.77 -14.81
CA GLU A 57 -2.08 7.65 -15.75
C GLU A 57 -3.37 6.82 -15.89
N GLY A 58 -4.39 7.10 -15.06
CA GLY A 58 -5.65 6.39 -15.07
C GLY A 58 -6.40 6.45 -13.73
N VAL A 59 -7.44 5.63 -13.61
CA VAL A 59 -8.22 5.56 -12.37
C VAL A 59 -7.37 4.97 -11.25
N ASN A 60 -7.33 5.65 -10.11
CA ASN A 60 -6.63 5.15 -8.93
C ASN A 60 -7.45 4.05 -8.24
N HIS A 61 -6.99 2.81 -8.36
CA HIS A 61 -7.62 1.64 -7.74
C HIS A 61 -7.12 1.32 -6.33
N TRP A 62 -6.17 2.09 -5.81
CA TRP A 62 -5.37 1.75 -4.62
C TRP A 62 -5.75 2.52 -3.36
N ILE A 63 -6.82 3.32 -3.39
CA ILE A 63 -7.31 4.06 -2.21
C ILE A 63 -7.96 3.07 -1.24
N PRO A 64 -7.41 2.86 -0.02
CA PRO A 64 -7.91 1.85 0.91
C PRO A 64 -9.03 2.36 1.82
N PHE A 65 -9.56 3.56 1.55
CA PHE A 65 -10.58 4.22 2.36
C PHE A 65 -11.84 4.47 1.53
N THR A 66 -12.97 4.54 2.21
CA THR A 66 -14.24 4.99 1.63
C THR A 66 -14.37 6.51 1.74
N GLU A 67 -15.19 7.09 0.87
CA GLU A 67 -15.43 8.54 0.82
C GLU A 67 -15.93 9.07 2.17
N ALA A 68 -16.74 8.28 2.88
CA ALA A 68 -17.26 8.62 4.20
C ALA A 68 -16.16 8.64 5.28
N GLU A 69 -15.17 7.75 5.20
CA GLU A 69 -14.08 7.68 6.19
C GLU A 69 -13.13 8.87 6.13
N VAL A 70 -12.99 9.48 4.95
CA VAL A 70 -12.08 10.61 4.71
C VAL A 70 -12.79 11.93 4.44
N TYR A 71 -14.12 11.95 4.55
CA TYR A 71 -14.96 13.12 4.25
C TYR A 71 -14.70 13.68 2.84
N ALA A 72 -14.58 12.79 1.85
CA ALA A 72 -14.35 13.19 0.47
C ALA A 72 -15.52 14.03 -0.07
N LYS A 73 -15.19 15.08 -0.83
CA LYS A 73 -16.17 16.01 -1.43
C LYS A 73 -16.90 15.40 -2.61
N GLU A 74 -16.27 14.47 -3.30
CA GLU A 74 -16.81 13.77 -4.47
C GLU A 74 -16.60 12.25 -4.33
N LYS A 75 -17.17 11.48 -5.25
CA LYS A 75 -17.01 10.03 -5.28
C LYS A 75 -15.65 9.63 -5.84
N PHE A 76 -15.09 8.54 -5.33
CA PHE A 76 -13.89 7.97 -5.92
C PHE A 76 -14.22 7.32 -7.27
N GLY A 77 -13.26 7.38 -8.19
CA GLY A 77 -13.34 6.74 -9.49
C GLY A 77 -13.30 5.22 -9.40
N SER A 78 -12.80 4.67 -8.28
CA SER A 78 -12.78 3.23 -8.00
C SER A 78 -12.78 2.93 -6.51
N ASN A 79 -13.63 1.96 -6.12
CA ASN A 79 -13.67 1.37 -4.78
C ASN A 79 -12.99 0.00 -4.70
N PHE A 80 -12.13 -0.33 -5.68
CA PHE A 80 -11.49 -1.64 -5.78
C PHE A 80 -10.76 -2.07 -4.51
N MET A 81 -9.85 -1.25 -3.95
CA MET A 81 -9.07 -1.66 -2.78
C MET A 81 -9.93 -1.82 -1.53
N THR A 82 -10.95 -0.97 -1.35
CA THR A 82 -11.88 -1.12 -0.21
C THR A 82 -12.76 -2.35 -0.34
N ASP A 83 -13.25 -2.65 -1.54
CA ASP A 83 -14.01 -3.87 -1.83
C ASP A 83 -13.14 -5.13 -1.72
N TYR A 84 -11.88 -5.04 -2.14
CA TYR A 84 -10.88 -6.11 -1.98
C TYR A 84 -10.63 -6.42 -0.51
N ILE A 85 -10.36 -5.40 0.31
CA ILE A 85 -10.15 -5.55 1.76
C ILE A 85 -11.39 -6.15 2.44
N LYS A 86 -12.58 -5.76 1.99
CA LYS A 86 -13.86 -6.23 2.56
C LYS A 86 -14.33 -7.58 2.01
N GLY A 87 -13.59 -8.24 1.12
CA GLY A 87 -14.01 -9.49 0.49
C GLY A 87 -15.33 -9.34 -0.29
N LYS A 88 -15.51 -8.23 -1.01
CA LYS A 88 -16.71 -7.91 -1.79
C LYS A 88 -16.50 -8.00 -3.30
N LEU A 89 -15.34 -8.50 -3.75
CA LEU A 89 -15.07 -8.60 -5.17
C LEU A 89 -15.95 -9.70 -5.79
N LYS A 90 -16.74 -9.32 -6.79
CA LYS A 90 -17.55 -10.27 -7.55
C LYS A 90 -16.62 -11.12 -8.41
N VAL A 91 -16.56 -12.42 -8.12
CA VAL A 91 -15.90 -13.39 -9.01
C VAL A 91 -16.86 -13.66 -10.16
N GLU A 92 -16.63 -13.03 -11.31
CA GLU A 92 -17.31 -13.43 -12.53
C GLU A 92 -16.80 -14.82 -12.93
N GLN A 93 -17.61 -15.86 -12.73
CA GLN A 93 -17.35 -17.17 -13.30
C GLN A 93 -17.52 -17.10 -14.81
N LYS A 94 -16.45 -16.77 -15.54
CA LYS A 94 -16.39 -17.08 -16.96
C LYS A 94 -16.16 -18.57 -17.11
N ASN A 95 -17.22 -19.31 -17.44
CA ASN A 95 -17.13 -20.71 -17.87
C ASN A 95 -16.27 -20.78 -19.13
N SER A 96 -14.96 -21.03 -18.98
CA SER A 96 -14.09 -21.38 -20.09
C SER A 96 -14.42 -22.80 -20.54
N LEU A 97 -14.67 -22.99 -21.84
CA LEU A 97 -14.99 -24.28 -22.47
C LEU A 97 -13.84 -25.31 -22.35
N PHE A 98 -12.63 -24.86 -22.00
CA PHE A 98 -11.51 -25.71 -21.68
C PHE A 98 -11.47 -25.95 -20.17
N LYS A 99 -11.59 -27.22 -19.78
CA LYS A 99 -11.45 -27.71 -18.40
C LYS A 99 -10.02 -27.55 -17.91
N GLU A 100 -9.64 -26.33 -17.61
CA GLU A 100 -8.94 -26.03 -16.39
C GLU A 100 -9.77 -24.96 -15.71
N ASN A 101 -10.21 -25.22 -14.49
CA ASN A 101 -10.74 -24.19 -13.61
C ASN A 101 -9.58 -23.24 -13.25
N VAL A 102 -9.03 -22.53 -14.23
CA VAL A 102 -8.17 -21.38 -13.98
C VAL A 102 -9.15 -20.33 -13.49
N THR A 103 -9.34 -20.28 -12.17
CA THR A 103 -9.88 -19.11 -11.49
C THR A 103 -8.95 -17.95 -11.87
N PHE A 104 -9.30 -17.23 -12.94
CA PHE A 104 -8.68 -15.96 -13.27
C PHE A 104 -9.02 -14.99 -12.14
N GLY A 105 -8.10 -14.90 -11.18
CA GLY A 105 -8.27 -14.21 -9.90
C GLY A 105 -8.19 -15.17 -8.72
N VAL A 106 -6.96 -15.50 -8.31
CA VAL A 106 -6.68 -16.17 -7.02
C VAL A 106 -6.85 -15.15 -5.89
N TYR A 107 -8.05 -14.60 -5.75
CA TYR A 107 -8.39 -13.75 -4.63
C TYR A 107 -9.46 -14.51 -3.85
N LYS A 108 -9.11 -14.97 -2.65
CA LYS A 108 -10.12 -15.43 -1.72
C LYS A 108 -11.03 -14.24 -1.45
N ASN A 109 -12.32 -14.40 -1.75
CA ASN A 109 -13.32 -13.37 -1.46
C ASN A 109 -13.70 -13.41 0.03
N GLU A 110 -12.67 -13.26 0.86
CA GLU A 110 -12.72 -13.28 2.31
C GLU A 110 -12.34 -11.89 2.82
N VAL A 111 -12.85 -11.51 3.98
CA VAL A 111 -12.47 -10.25 4.63
C VAL A 111 -11.02 -10.36 5.07
N LEU A 112 -10.19 -9.36 4.73
CA LEU A 112 -8.80 -9.34 5.15
C LEU A 112 -8.73 -9.01 6.64
N GLU A 113 -8.07 -9.88 7.41
CA GLU A 113 -7.76 -9.64 8.82
C GLU A 113 -6.38 -9.00 8.93
N PHE A 114 -6.36 -7.77 9.45
CA PHE A 114 -5.12 -7.02 9.66
C PHE A 114 -4.60 -7.20 11.07
N SER A 115 -3.28 -7.18 11.20
CA SER A 115 -2.60 -7.06 12.48
C SER A 115 -2.87 -5.71 13.16
N ASP A 116 -2.52 -5.62 14.45
CA ASP A 116 -2.69 -4.37 15.20
C ASP A 116 -1.73 -3.28 14.68
N GLU A 117 -0.52 -3.65 14.24
CA GLU A 117 0.40 -2.72 13.59
C GLU A 117 -0.17 -2.19 12.27
N ALA A 118 -0.72 -3.07 11.44
CA ALA A 118 -1.38 -2.67 10.18
C ALA A 118 -2.58 -1.76 10.43
N LYS A 119 -3.43 -2.06 11.42
CA LYS A 119 -4.54 -1.17 11.81
C LYS A 119 -4.04 0.21 12.22
N CYS A 120 -2.93 0.30 12.95
CA CYS A 120 -2.34 1.59 13.31
C CYS A 120 -1.88 2.39 12.09
N VAL A 121 -1.28 1.72 11.08
CA VAL A 121 -0.91 2.37 9.81
C VAL A 121 -2.15 2.87 9.08
N PHE A 122 -3.23 2.08 9.00
CA PHE A 122 -4.49 2.54 8.39
C PHE A 122 -5.09 3.74 9.12
N VAL A 123 -5.02 3.78 10.45
CA VAL A 123 -5.50 4.92 11.24
C VAL A 123 -4.70 6.18 10.90
N ALA A 124 -3.36 6.11 10.97
CA ALA A 124 -2.49 7.24 10.64
C ALA A 124 -2.66 7.70 9.18
N GLY A 125 -2.75 6.75 8.24
CA GLY A 125 -3.01 7.02 6.84
C GLY A 125 -4.36 7.71 6.62
N ARG A 126 -5.42 7.27 7.33
CA ARG A 126 -6.74 7.86 7.20
C ARG A 126 -6.77 9.32 7.68
N GLU A 127 -6.11 9.64 8.79
CA GLU A 127 -6.03 11.02 9.28
C GLU A 127 -5.29 11.92 8.28
N LEU A 128 -4.24 11.42 7.63
CA LEU A 128 -3.57 12.13 6.55
C LEU A 128 -4.51 12.38 5.35
N TRP A 129 -5.29 11.39 4.93
CA TRP A 129 -6.27 11.55 3.85
C TRP A 129 -7.39 12.53 4.22
N LYS A 130 -7.92 12.47 5.44
CA LYS A 130 -8.89 13.45 5.93
C LYS A 130 -8.33 14.87 5.85
N TYR A 131 -7.08 15.06 6.27
CA TYR A 131 -6.43 16.36 6.19
C TYR A 131 -6.30 16.83 4.74
N TYR A 132 -5.89 15.95 3.82
CA TYR A 132 -5.87 16.25 2.39
C TYR A 132 -7.26 16.64 1.85
N HIS A 133 -8.31 15.89 2.19
CA HIS A 133 -9.68 16.16 1.76
C HIS A 133 -10.27 17.46 2.32
N SER A 134 -9.71 17.99 3.41
CA SER A 134 -10.08 19.30 3.95
C SER A 134 -9.58 20.49 3.10
N GLN A 135 -8.55 20.28 2.28
CA GLN A 135 -7.96 21.34 1.44
C GLN A 135 -8.87 21.77 0.29
N LYS A 136 -8.61 22.95 -0.28
CA LYS A 136 -9.33 23.48 -1.47
C LYS A 136 -8.70 22.96 -2.76
N ASP A 137 -9.51 22.83 -3.81
CA ASP A 137 -9.08 22.48 -5.18
C ASP A 137 -8.18 21.24 -5.26
N ILE A 138 -8.63 20.16 -4.62
CA ILE A 138 -7.90 18.89 -4.57
C ILE A 138 -8.37 17.90 -5.64
N ASN A 139 -7.49 16.94 -5.94
CA ASN A 139 -7.87 15.76 -6.70
C ASN A 139 -8.42 14.69 -5.76
N VAL A 140 -9.72 14.41 -5.85
CA VAL A 140 -10.40 13.44 -4.98
C VAL A 140 -9.84 12.02 -5.14
N ASN A 141 -9.23 11.70 -6.28
CA ASN A 141 -8.63 10.38 -6.57
C ASN A 141 -7.14 10.29 -6.26
N ALA A 142 -6.59 11.25 -5.50
CA ALA A 142 -5.16 11.31 -5.20
C ALA A 142 -4.65 10.03 -4.52
N SER A 143 -3.53 9.52 -5.01
CA SER A 143 -2.75 8.49 -4.32
C SER A 143 -1.94 9.09 -3.17
N PHE A 144 -1.32 8.23 -2.35
CA PHE A 144 -0.36 8.69 -1.35
C PHE A 144 0.75 9.55 -1.96
N TYR A 145 1.26 9.17 -3.14
CA TYR A 145 2.30 9.90 -3.84
C TYR A 145 1.84 11.31 -4.21
N GLU A 146 0.62 11.46 -4.70
CA GLU A 146 0.06 12.74 -5.12
C GLU A 146 -0.30 13.64 -3.92
N ILE A 147 -0.76 13.05 -2.81
CA ILE A 147 -0.95 13.77 -1.54
C ILE A 147 0.39 14.36 -1.08
N ARG A 148 1.45 13.55 -1.11
CA ARG A 148 2.80 14.03 -0.78
C ARG A 148 3.26 15.12 -1.73
N GLU A 149 3.05 14.95 -3.03
CA GLU A 149 3.37 15.96 -4.04
C GLU A 149 2.64 17.28 -3.79
N HIS A 150 1.37 17.24 -3.39
CA HIS A 150 0.57 18.43 -3.08
C HIS A 150 1.19 19.27 -1.95
N PHE A 151 1.60 18.63 -0.85
CA PHE A 151 2.15 19.35 0.31
C PHE A 151 3.65 19.64 0.20
N GLN A 152 4.43 18.77 -0.44
CA GLN A 152 5.88 18.92 -0.58
C GLN A 152 6.25 19.79 -1.78
N GLY A 153 5.43 19.82 -2.82
CA GLY A 153 5.71 20.49 -4.08
C GLY A 153 6.89 19.87 -4.82
N ARG A 154 7.25 20.49 -5.95
CA ARG A 154 8.40 20.12 -6.77
C ARG A 154 9.43 21.25 -6.82
N SER A 155 10.69 20.87 -6.94
CA SER A 155 11.81 21.76 -7.25
C SER A 155 11.77 22.22 -8.71
N ALA A 156 12.60 23.22 -9.07
CA ALA A 156 12.75 23.69 -10.45
C ALA A 156 13.18 22.60 -11.45
N LYS A 157 13.76 21.49 -10.98
CA LYS A 157 14.13 20.32 -11.79
C LYS A 157 13.02 19.27 -11.90
N GLY A 158 11.83 19.54 -11.34
CA GLY A 158 10.71 18.60 -11.32
C GLY A 158 10.82 17.49 -10.27
N ILE A 159 11.81 17.54 -9.37
CA ILE A 159 11.99 16.55 -8.29
C ILE A 159 11.13 16.97 -7.09
N MET A 160 10.35 16.06 -6.52
CA MET A 160 9.55 16.29 -5.31
C MET A 160 10.44 16.66 -4.12
N ASN A 161 10.07 17.69 -3.37
CA ASN A 161 10.86 18.13 -2.22
C ASN A 161 10.78 17.11 -1.06
N SER A 162 11.82 17.07 -0.23
CA SER A 162 11.86 16.17 0.93
C SER A 162 11.08 16.70 2.14
N LYS A 163 10.80 18.01 2.18
CA LYS A 163 10.12 18.71 3.28
C LYS A 163 8.90 19.47 2.75
N SER A 164 7.97 19.73 3.65
CA SER A 164 6.84 20.65 3.44
C SER A 164 6.93 21.79 4.45
N ASN A 165 6.30 22.91 4.15
CA ASN A 165 6.11 24.01 5.09
C ASN A 165 4.82 23.86 5.92
N ASP A 166 3.96 22.89 5.58
CA ASP A 166 2.74 22.61 6.32
C ASP A 166 3.07 21.76 7.56
N GLU A 167 2.96 22.38 8.75
CA GLU A 167 3.27 21.75 10.03
C GLU A 167 2.34 20.58 10.35
N ASN A 168 1.05 20.70 10.02
CA ASN A 168 0.04 19.70 10.34
C ASN A 168 0.23 18.44 9.47
N TYR A 169 0.43 18.63 8.17
CA TYR A 169 0.84 17.57 7.26
C TYR A 169 2.15 16.91 7.71
N THR A 170 3.14 17.71 8.12
CA THR A 170 4.44 17.18 8.54
C THR A 170 4.32 16.30 9.78
N SER A 171 3.48 16.69 10.75
CA SER A 171 3.17 15.88 11.93
C SER A 171 2.46 14.57 11.56
N LEU A 172 1.42 14.63 10.72
CA LEU A 172 0.67 13.44 10.27
C LEU A 172 1.55 12.48 9.46
N LEU A 173 2.43 13.02 8.61
CA LEU A 173 3.39 12.22 7.84
C LEU A 173 4.44 11.57 8.75
N ALA A 174 4.90 12.26 9.79
CA ALA A 174 5.83 11.69 10.76
C ALA A 174 5.18 10.52 11.51
N GLU A 175 3.96 10.70 12.01
CA GLU A 175 3.21 9.62 12.67
C GLU A 175 3.01 8.41 11.74
N LEU A 176 2.62 8.64 10.48
CA LEU A 176 2.49 7.56 9.50
C LEU A 176 3.81 6.80 9.28
N LYS A 177 4.94 7.53 9.20
CA LYS A 177 6.27 6.91 9.07
C LYS A 177 6.65 6.10 10.30
N ASP A 178 6.35 6.58 11.50
CA ASP A 178 6.60 5.84 12.73
C ASP A 178 5.82 4.52 12.74
N LYS A 179 4.54 4.54 12.34
CA LYS A 179 3.75 3.30 12.21
C LYS A 179 4.27 2.38 11.10
N LEU A 180 4.77 2.94 10.00
CA LEU A 180 5.39 2.17 8.92
C LEU A 180 6.69 1.50 9.36
N ASN A 181 7.48 2.14 10.22
CA ASN A 181 8.69 1.54 10.77
C ASN A 181 8.35 0.37 11.69
N ILE A 182 7.34 0.52 12.54
CA ILE A 182 6.88 -0.56 13.44
C ILE A 182 6.42 -1.79 12.64
N ILE A 183 5.61 -1.61 11.58
CA ILE A 183 5.21 -2.75 10.76
C ILE A 183 6.38 -3.32 9.95
N ALA A 184 7.36 -2.50 9.54
CA ALA A 184 8.57 -2.98 8.87
C ALA A 184 9.43 -3.87 9.78
N GLU A 185 9.58 -3.50 11.06
CA GLU A 185 10.26 -4.32 12.07
C GLU A 185 9.58 -5.68 12.25
N LYS A 186 8.25 -5.73 12.15
CA LYS A 186 7.48 -6.99 12.18
C LYS A 186 7.63 -7.83 10.91
N ILE A 187 7.66 -7.19 9.74
CA ILE A 187 7.82 -7.87 8.44
C ILE A 187 9.23 -8.48 8.31
N THR A 188 10.26 -7.75 8.76
CA THR A 188 11.68 -8.10 8.64
C THR A 188 12.04 -9.54 9.04
N PRO A 189 11.71 -10.06 10.24
CA PRO A 189 12.05 -11.44 10.60
C PRO A 189 11.36 -12.47 9.70
N LYS A 190 10.16 -12.17 9.18
CA LYS A 190 9.46 -13.04 8.23
C LYS A 190 10.15 -13.06 6.86
N VAL A 191 10.78 -11.97 6.44
CA VAL A 191 11.60 -11.91 5.21
C VAL A 191 12.73 -12.95 5.25
N TYR A 192 13.48 -13.00 6.36
CA TYR A 192 14.55 -13.98 6.54
C TYR A 192 14.00 -15.39 6.75
N LYS A 193 12.92 -15.55 7.53
CA LYS A 193 12.27 -16.85 7.75
C LYS A 193 11.85 -17.52 6.44
N TYR A 194 11.30 -16.75 5.50
CA TYR A 194 10.86 -17.24 4.20
C TYR A 194 11.96 -17.15 3.13
N GLU A 195 13.20 -16.81 3.51
CA GLU A 195 14.36 -16.74 2.62
C GLU A 195 14.16 -15.82 1.40
N PHE A 196 13.42 -14.74 1.59
CA PHE A 196 13.42 -13.63 0.63
C PHE A 196 14.76 -12.89 0.62
N LEU A 197 15.50 -12.98 1.73
CA LEU A 197 16.90 -12.58 1.88
C LEU A 197 17.62 -13.61 2.75
N LYS A 198 18.91 -13.80 2.51
CA LYS A 198 19.77 -14.61 3.40
C LYS A 198 20.21 -13.78 4.59
N SER A 199 20.16 -14.38 5.78
CA SER A 199 20.68 -13.82 7.04
C SER A 199 22.20 -13.79 7.07
#